data_AF-A0A0Q0BS51-F1
#
_entry.id   AF-A0A0Q0BS51-F1
#
_cell.length_a   1.000
_cell.length_b   1.000
_cell.length_c   1.000
_cell.angle_alpha   90.00
_cell.angle_beta   90.00
_cell.angle_gamma   90.00
#
_symmetry.space_group_name_H-M   'P 1'
#
loop_
_entity.id
_entity.type
_entity.pdbx_description
1 polymer ?
#
loop_
_entity_poly.entity_id
_entity_poly.type
_entity_poly.pdbx_seq_one_letter_code
_entity_poly.pdbx_strand_id
1 'polypeptide(L)'
;MVAHFKVTPGRVPAHRVNRDNVEELLGRRAPWFRPGKHRSEDRHYAVCPYCDNAIQLKGVYKEAVERARRYGSHLGEPVDGFVFNRLDLEFCPYKIKASARSKSNRRAPGPVSQELIDLAITEFDRIVLILRTDFGFSFSDRFAGRMLDQWLDSEGYLYTGAHLRNLPWMIAYFGPAQSLYGQYV
;
A
#
# COMPACT_ATOMS: atom_id res chain seq x y z
N MET A 1 9.86 -2.72 -6.41
CA MET A 1 9.82 -1.58 -7.36
C MET A 1 8.48 -0.89 -7.21
N VAL A 2 8.45 0.44 -7.04
CA VAL A 2 7.21 1.20 -6.83
C VAL A 2 6.84 1.97 -8.11
N ALA A 3 5.67 1.71 -8.70
CA ALA A 3 5.26 2.35 -9.97
C ALA A 3 4.56 3.71 -9.79
N HIS A 4 4.10 4.00 -8.57
CA HIS A 4 3.38 5.22 -8.21
C HIS A 4 4.02 5.89 -6.98
N PHE A 5 3.74 7.16 -6.74
CA PHE A 5 4.20 7.90 -5.57
C PHE A 5 3.11 8.82 -5.02
N LYS A 6 3.24 9.24 -3.77
CA LYS A 6 2.45 10.31 -3.16
C LYS A 6 3.34 11.53 -2.90
N VAL A 7 2.75 12.72 -2.84
CA VAL A 7 3.46 13.94 -2.46
C VAL A 7 3.65 14.02 -0.94
N THR A 8 2.63 13.58 -0.18
CA THR A 8 2.61 13.56 1.29
C THR A 8 2.21 12.17 1.83
N PRO A 9 2.54 11.86 3.10
CA PRO A 9 1.99 10.70 3.82
C PRO A 9 0.45 10.74 3.95
N GLY A 10 -0.13 9.61 4.32
CA GLY A 10 -1.56 9.45 4.58
C GLY A 10 -2.39 9.03 3.36
N ARG A 11 -3.72 9.07 3.52
CA ARG A 11 -4.70 8.62 2.53
C ARG A 11 -4.91 9.66 1.40
N VAL A 12 -3.85 9.91 0.63
CA VAL A 12 -3.86 10.83 -0.53
C VAL A 12 -3.70 10.09 -1.86
N PRO A 13 -4.16 10.67 -2.98
CA PRO A 13 -3.98 10.10 -4.31
C PRO A 13 -2.51 9.75 -4.61
N ALA A 14 -2.32 8.67 -5.36
CA ALA A 14 -1.00 8.28 -5.84
C ALA A 14 -0.89 8.56 -7.35
N HIS A 15 0.28 9.04 -7.77
CA HIS A 15 0.56 9.47 -9.13
C HIS A 15 1.60 8.55 -9.76
N ARG A 16 1.49 8.30 -11.07
CA ARG A 16 2.43 7.44 -11.79
C ARG A 16 3.83 8.07 -11.78
N VAL A 17 4.88 7.27 -11.63
CA VAL A 17 6.27 7.75 -11.76
C VAL A 17 6.58 8.03 -13.24
N ASN A 18 6.44 9.28 -13.67
CA ASN A 18 6.83 9.80 -14.98
C ASN A 18 7.43 11.20 -14.83
N ARG A 19 7.96 11.78 -15.92
CA ARG A 19 8.58 13.11 -15.88
C ARG A 19 7.57 14.19 -15.51
N ASP A 20 6.41 14.19 -16.17
CA ASP A 20 5.41 15.25 -16.04
C ASP A 20 4.91 15.37 -14.59
N ASN A 21 4.50 14.26 -13.98
CA ASN A 21 4.04 14.26 -12.58
C ASN A 21 5.16 14.66 -11.60
N VAL A 22 6.42 14.28 -11.86
CA VAL A 22 7.54 14.64 -10.98
C VAL A 22 7.83 16.13 -11.04
N GLU A 23 7.89 16.70 -12.24
CA GLU A 23 8.14 18.14 -12.41
C GLU A 23 6.98 18.97 -11.88
N GLU A 24 5.74 18.59 -12.18
CA GLU A 24 4.54 19.32 -11.77
C GLU A 24 4.31 19.28 -10.25
N LEU A 25 4.39 18.09 -9.64
CA LEU A 25 3.97 17.90 -8.26
C LEU A 25 5.12 18.09 -7.27
N LEU A 26 6.32 17.63 -7.62
CA LEU A 26 7.47 17.61 -6.73
C LEU A 26 8.41 18.78 -7.03
N GLY A 27 8.76 18.95 -8.31
CA GLY A 27 9.70 19.94 -8.81
C GLY A 27 11.10 19.79 -8.21
N ARG A 28 11.96 20.79 -8.45
CA ARG A 28 13.32 20.86 -7.92
C ARG A 28 13.41 21.65 -6.62
N ARG A 29 12.62 21.26 -5.62
CA ARG A 29 12.57 21.91 -4.31
C ARG A 29 12.64 20.90 -3.17
N ALA A 30 13.10 21.36 -2.01
CA ALA A 30 13.07 20.54 -0.80
C ALA A 30 11.62 20.22 -0.39
N PRO A 31 11.35 19.04 0.20
CA PRO A 31 12.31 17.95 0.45
C PRO A 31 12.49 16.99 -0.74
N TRP A 32 11.69 17.14 -1.80
CA TRP A 32 11.60 16.17 -2.90
C TRP A 32 12.79 16.16 -3.85
N PHE A 33 13.63 17.19 -3.84
CA PHE A 33 14.83 17.25 -4.66
C PHE A 33 16.07 17.51 -3.81
N ARG A 34 17.14 16.76 -4.08
CA ARG A 34 18.47 16.99 -3.52
C ARG A 34 19.50 17.07 -4.66
N PRO A 35 20.16 18.23 -4.86
CA PRO A 35 21.21 18.35 -5.85
C PRO A 35 22.43 17.53 -5.42
N GLY A 36 23.05 16.85 -6.39
CA GLY A 36 24.36 16.22 -6.19
C GLY A 36 25.51 17.18 -6.49
N LYS A 37 26.76 16.70 -6.39
CA LYS A 37 27.92 17.49 -6.86
C LYS A 37 27.90 17.65 -8.38
N HIS A 38 27.37 16.64 -9.07
CA HIS A 38 27.14 16.61 -10.51
C HIS A 38 25.66 16.34 -10.81
N ARG A 39 25.17 16.79 -11.98
CA ARG A 39 23.77 16.56 -12.40
C ARG A 39 23.37 15.08 -12.43
N SER A 40 24.32 14.16 -12.66
CA SER A 40 24.09 12.71 -12.63
C SER A 40 23.80 12.17 -11.23
N GLU A 41 24.16 12.92 -10.19
CA GLU A 41 23.95 12.58 -8.78
C GLU A 41 22.68 13.19 -8.20
N ASP A 42 21.96 14.02 -8.97
CA ASP A 42 20.70 14.62 -8.57
C ASP A 42 19.66 13.55 -8.21
N ARG A 43 18.98 13.76 -7.09
CA ARG A 43 18.02 12.79 -6.54
C ARG A 43 16.65 13.43 -6.38
N HIS A 44 15.65 12.76 -6.93
CA HIS A 44 14.26 13.04 -6.59
C HIS A 44 13.75 12.01 -5.59
N TYR A 45 12.97 12.47 -4.64
CA TYR A 45 12.34 11.70 -3.58
C TYR A 45 10.84 11.94 -3.59
N ALA A 46 10.09 10.94 -3.18
CA ALA A 46 8.66 11.02 -2.99
C ALA A 46 8.23 10.08 -1.87
N VAL A 47 6.93 10.04 -1.58
CA VAL A 47 6.36 9.17 -0.54
C VAL A 47 5.87 7.87 -1.16
N CYS A 48 6.22 6.73 -0.56
CA CYS A 48 5.69 5.44 -0.96
C CYS A 48 4.16 5.39 -0.80
N PRO A 49 3.39 4.92 -1.79
CA PRO A 49 1.94 4.87 -1.69
C PRO A 49 1.38 3.80 -0.72
N TYR A 50 2.25 2.98 -0.12
CA TYR A 50 1.86 1.86 0.75
C TYR A 50 2.35 1.96 2.19
N CYS A 51 3.59 2.38 2.42
CA CYS A 51 4.20 2.41 3.75
C CYS A 51 4.65 3.79 4.20
N ASP A 52 4.35 4.83 3.41
CA ASP A 52 4.61 6.25 3.69
C ASP A 52 6.08 6.66 3.91
N ASN A 53 6.99 5.70 3.83
CA ASN A 53 8.42 5.93 3.85
C ASN A 53 8.86 6.58 2.53
N ALA A 54 9.98 7.30 2.59
CA ALA A 54 10.60 7.88 1.42
C ALA A 54 11.01 6.82 0.39
N ILE A 55 10.80 7.16 -0.88
CA ILE A 55 11.32 6.44 -2.05
C ILE A 55 12.16 7.39 -2.89
N GLN A 56 13.32 6.93 -3.35
CA GLN A 56 14.09 7.63 -4.38
C GLN A 56 13.51 7.28 -5.75
N LEU A 57 13.16 8.29 -6.53
CA LEU A 57 12.71 8.13 -7.90
C LEU A 57 13.90 7.87 -8.82
N LYS A 58 13.81 6.81 -9.61
CA LYS A 58 14.86 6.31 -10.51
C LYS A 58 14.36 6.30 -11.94
N GLY A 59 15.25 6.64 -12.87
CA GLY A 59 14.98 6.55 -14.31
C GLY A 59 14.07 7.63 -14.88
N VAL A 60 13.61 8.59 -14.08
CA VAL A 60 12.65 9.64 -14.50
C VAL A 60 13.14 10.40 -15.75
N TYR A 61 14.40 10.83 -15.74
CA TYR A 61 15.03 11.64 -16.79
C TYR A 61 15.89 10.88 -17.77
N LYS A 62 15.92 9.54 -17.69
CA LYS A 62 16.63 8.76 -18.70
C LYS A 62 15.87 8.89 -20.02
N GLU A 63 16.60 9.16 -21.10
CA GLU A 63 16.03 9.19 -22.45
C GLU A 63 15.29 7.88 -22.72
N ALA A 64 14.22 7.98 -23.50
CA ALA A 64 13.32 6.87 -23.79
C ALA A 64 13.97 5.83 -24.72
N VAL A 65 14.99 5.14 -24.22
CA VAL A 65 15.25 3.78 -24.67
C VAL A 65 13.98 3.01 -24.30
N GLU A 66 13.38 2.26 -25.23
CA GLU A 66 12.06 1.61 -25.13
C GLU A 66 11.82 0.78 -23.84
N ARG A 67 12.86 0.57 -23.02
CA ARG A 67 12.84 -0.21 -21.78
C ARG A 67 13.28 0.56 -20.52
N ALA A 68 13.45 1.88 -20.55
CA ALA A 68 13.85 2.65 -19.38
C ALA A 68 12.75 2.62 -18.29
N ARG A 69 12.91 1.73 -17.30
CA ARG A 69 11.96 1.58 -16.19
C ARG A 69 12.04 2.79 -15.26
N ARG A 70 10.90 3.47 -15.08
CA ARG A 70 10.72 4.58 -14.14
C ARG A 70 10.02 4.06 -12.89
N TYR A 71 10.62 4.27 -11.72
CA TYR A 71 10.11 3.70 -10.48
C TYR A 71 10.66 4.38 -9.23
N GLY A 72 9.97 4.20 -8.11
CA GLY A 72 10.48 4.47 -6.77
C GLY A 72 11.23 3.27 -6.18
N SER A 73 12.34 3.53 -5.51
CA SER A 73 13.10 2.57 -4.70
C SER A 73 13.16 3.04 -3.25
N HIS A 74 12.88 2.13 -2.32
CA HIS A 74 13.15 2.39 -0.90
C HIS A 74 14.66 2.47 -0.64
N LEU A 75 15.06 3.26 0.35
CA LEU A 75 16.47 3.43 0.75
C LEU A 75 16.87 2.57 1.96
N GLY A 76 15.92 2.17 2.82
CA GLY A 76 16.23 1.39 4.02
C GLY A 76 16.58 2.24 5.26
N GLU A 77 16.77 3.53 5.07
CA GLU A 77 17.23 4.49 6.07
C GLU A 77 16.37 5.78 6.07
N PRO A 78 16.40 6.59 7.15
CA PRO A 78 15.72 7.87 7.20
C PRO A 78 16.21 8.84 6.11
N VAL A 79 15.30 9.69 5.61
CA VAL A 79 15.60 10.75 4.65
C VAL A 79 15.05 12.06 5.20
N ASP A 80 15.89 13.07 5.40
CA ASP A 80 15.45 14.37 5.93
C ASP A 80 14.27 14.95 5.13
N GLY A 81 13.30 15.49 5.86
CA GLY A 81 12.05 16.00 5.29
C GLY A 81 11.00 14.92 5.00
N PHE A 82 11.26 13.66 5.34
CA PHE A 82 10.30 12.56 5.20
C PHE A 82 10.12 11.80 6.51
N VAL A 83 8.93 11.21 6.68
CA VAL A 83 8.65 10.26 7.77
C VAL A 83 9.43 8.97 7.51
N PHE A 84 9.93 8.36 8.58
CA PHE A 84 10.56 7.04 8.54
C PHE A 84 9.92 6.11 9.58
N ASN A 85 9.38 4.99 9.10
CA ASN A 85 8.89 3.90 9.93
C ASN A 85 9.48 2.57 9.43
N ARG A 86 10.38 1.99 10.23
CA ARG A 86 11.09 0.75 9.89
C ARG A 86 10.14 -0.45 9.75
N LEU A 87 9.14 -0.55 10.63
CA LEU A 87 8.17 -1.65 10.64
C LEU A 87 7.34 -1.62 9.35
N ASP A 88 6.79 -0.46 9.01
CA ASP A 88 5.97 -0.32 7.79
C ASP A 88 6.80 -0.54 6.52
N LEU A 89 8.07 -0.13 6.53
CA LEU A 89 8.98 -0.39 5.43
C LEU A 89 9.24 -1.89 5.25
N GLU A 90 9.48 -2.62 6.33
CA GLU A 90 9.72 -4.06 6.33
C GLU A 90 8.54 -4.85 5.74
N PHE A 91 7.32 -4.46 6.11
CA PHE A 91 6.09 -5.09 5.63
C PHE A 91 5.50 -4.42 4.36
N CYS A 92 6.21 -3.49 3.74
CA CYS A 92 5.75 -2.88 2.50
C CYS A 92 5.65 -3.95 1.39
N PRO A 93 4.52 -4.03 0.66
CA PRO A 93 4.34 -5.02 -0.43
C PRO A 93 5.39 -4.96 -1.53
N TYR A 94 6.05 -3.80 -1.69
CA TYR A 94 7.13 -3.58 -2.66
C TYR A 94 8.53 -3.96 -2.15
N LYS A 95 8.68 -4.31 -0.87
CA LYS A 95 9.94 -4.75 -0.23
C LYS A 95 9.85 -6.22 0.21
N ILE A 96 8.72 -6.63 0.77
CA ILE A 96 8.54 -7.98 1.30
C ILE A 96 8.73 -9.04 0.20
N LYS A 97 9.55 -10.06 0.49
CA LYS A 97 9.76 -11.20 -0.42
C LYS A 97 8.50 -12.06 -0.47
N ALA A 98 8.17 -12.61 -1.63
CA ALA A 98 7.01 -13.49 -1.79
C ALA A 98 7.05 -14.71 -0.84
N SER A 99 8.26 -15.24 -0.58
CA SER A 99 8.48 -16.35 0.35
C SER A 99 8.16 -16.03 1.82
N ALA A 100 8.05 -14.76 2.19
CA ALA A 100 7.72 -14.33 3.55
C ALA A 100 6.20 -14.20 3.82
N ARG A 101 5.34 -14.58 2.86
CA ARG A 101 3.88 -14.39 2.91
C ARG A 101 3.06 -15.65 3.27
N SER A 102 3.63 -16.59 4.03
CA SER A 102 2.84 -17.72 4.56
C SER A 102 1.61 -17.21 5.30
N LYS A 103 0.44 -17.84 5.13
CA LYS A 103 -0.82 -17.47 5.79
C LYS A 103 -0.71 -17.42 7.32
N SER A 104 0.26 -18.13 7.91
CA SER A 104 0.56 -18.12 9.35
C SER A 104 1.47 -16.97 9.79
N ASN A 105 2.17 -16.29 8.88
CA ASN A 105 3.11 -15.24 9.27
C ASN A 105 2.35 -14.02 9.77
N ARG A 106 2.78 -13.53 10.94
CA ARG A 106 2.23 -12.33 11.58
C ARG A 106 3.33 -11.29 11.75
N ARG A 107 2.98 -10.02 11.54
CA ARG A 107 3.81 -8.88 11.94
C ARG A 107 3.47 -8.49 13.38
N ALA A 108 4.41 -7.81 14.04
CA ALA A 108 4.12 -7.18 15.33
C ALA A 108 3.02 -6.10 15.17
N PRO A 109 2.16 -5.90 16.19
CA PRO A 109 1.21 -4.78 16.20
C PRO A 109 1.91 -3.43 16.02
N GLY A 110 1.24 -2.50 15.34
CA GLY A 110 1.74 -1.15 15.12
C GLY A 110 0.68 -0.22 14.49
N PRO A 111 1.05 1.01 14.10
CA PRO A 111 0.10 2.00 13.58
C PRO A 111 -0.74 1.49 12.41
N VAL A 112 -0.12 0.80 11.44
CA VAL A 112 -0.84 0.27 10.27
C VAL A 112 -1.80 -0.86 10.65
N SER A 113 -1.50 -1.69 11.65
CA SER A 113 -2.45 -2.73 12.06
C SER A 113 -3.67 -2.13 12.74
N GLN A 114 -3.48 -1.07 13.53
CA GLN A 114 -4.58 -0.30 14.09
C GLN A 114 -5.42 0.36 12.99
N GLU A 115 -4.78 0.99 12.00
CA GLU A 115 -5.48 1.64 10.90
C GLU A 115 -6.27 0.62 10.04
N LEU A 116 -5.78 -0.62 9.89
CA LEU A 116 -6.54 -1.68 9.24
C LEU A 116 -7.82 -2.03 10.02
N ILE A 117 -7.75 -2.15 11.34
CA ILE A 117 -8.91 -2.42 12.19
C ILE A 117 -9.90 -1.26 12.09
N ASP A 118 -9.42 -0.04 12.27
CA ASP A 118 -10.25 1.16 12.23
C ASP A 118 -10.98 1.27 10.89
N LEU A 119 -10.27 1.06 9.77
CA LEU A 119 -10.86 1.09 8.43
C LEU A 119 -11.83 -0.09 8.21
N ALA A 120 -11.50 -1.29 8.70
CA ALA A 120 -12.36 -2.47 8.58
C ALA A 120 -13.71 -2.27 9.27
N ILE A 121 -13.72 -1.57 10.41
CA ILE A 121 -14.93 -1.31 11.21
C ILE A 121 -15.68 -0.08 10.68
N THR A 122 -14.98 1.06 10.52
CA THR A 122 -15.62 2.34 10.20
C THR A 122 -16.08 2.45 8.75
N GLU A 123 -15.47 1.69 7.84
CA GLU A 123 -15.77 1.71 6.40
C GLU A 123 -16.29 0.36 5.91
N PHE A 124 -16.87 -0.45 6.82
CA PHE A 124 -17.27 -1.82 6.51
C PHE A 124 -18.26 -1.90 5.35
N ASP A 125 -19.23 -1.00 5.27
CA ASP A 125 -20.21 -0.96 4.17
C ASP A 125 -19.53 -0.75 2.80
N ARG A 126 -18.50 0.10 2.74
CA ARG A 126 -17.73 0.33 1.51
C ARG A 126 -16.91 -0.90 1.14
N ILE A 127 -16.34 -1.57 2.13
CA ILE A 127 -15.65 -2.85 1.94
C ILE A 127 -16.60 -3.91 1.35
N VAL A 128 -17.81 -4.03 1.91
CA VAL A 128 -18.84 -4.95 1.44
C VAL A 128 -19.26 -4.62 0.01
N LEU A 129 -19.46 -3.35 -0.31
CA LEU A 129 -19.78 -2.90 -1.67
C LEU A 129 -18.68 -3.31 -2.68
N ILE A 130 -17.41 -3.10 -2.32
CA ILE A 130 -16.27 -3.52 -3.15
C ILE A 130 -16.31 -5.04 -3.38
N LEU A 131 -16.48 -5.82 -2.31
CA LEU A 131 -16.49 -7.28 -2.39
C LEU A 131 -17.65 -7.82 -3.23
N ARG A 132 -18.88 -7.30 -3.06
CA ARG A 132 -20.04 -7.69 -3.88
C ARG A 132 -19.81 -7.39 -5.37
N THR A 133 -19.19 -6.24 -5.66
CA THR A 133 -18.86 -5.83 -7.03
C THR A 133 -17.79 -6.75 -7.64
N ASP A 134 -16.72 -7.00 -6.90
CA ASP A 134 -15.56 -7.78 -7.39
C ASP A 134 -15.87 -9.28 -7.51
N PHE A 135 -16.65 -9.85 -6.59
CA PHE A 135 -17.05 -11.26 -6.64
C PHE A 135 -18.06 -11.57 -7.74
N GLY A 136 -18.77 -10.56 -8.24
CA GLY A 136 -19.82 -10.74 -9.25
C GLY A 136 -21.08 -11.44 -8.73
N PHE A 137 -21.22 -11.59 -7.41
CA PHE A 137 -22.46 -12.04 -6.79
C PHE A 137 -22.76 -11.24 -5.51
N SER A 138 -24.06 -11.11 -5.24
CA SER A 138 -24.56 -10.45 -4.04
C SER A 138 -24.61 -11.43 -2.87
N PHE A 139 -24.33 -10.94 -1.66
CA PHE A 139 -24.40 -11.73 -0.42
C PHE A 139 -24.94 -10.90 0.74
N SER A 140 -25.58 -11.56 1.72
CA SER A 140 -26.21 -10.90 2.87
C SER A 140 -25.23 -10.16 3.78
N ASP A 141 -25.72 -9.17 4.54
CA ASP A 141 -24.90 -8.49 5.57
C ASP A 141 -24.43 -9.47 6.65
N ARG A 142 -25.22 -10.51 6.94
CA ARG A 142 -24.81 -11.60 7.86
C ARG A 142 -23.62 -12.37 7.31
N PHE A 143 -23.53 -12.58 6.00
CA PHE A 143 -22.36 -13.20 5.36
C PHE A 143 -21.13 -12.30 5.44
N ALA A 144 -21.32 -11.00 5.20
CA ALA A 144 -20.27 -10.02 5.38
C ALA A 144 -19.73 -10.03 6.83
N GLY A 145 -20.61 -9.93 7.82
CA GLY A 145 -20.26 -9.91 9.24
C GLY A 145 -19.40 -11.11 9.64
N ARG A 146 -19.78 -12.33 9.20
CA ARG A 146 -18.97 -13.53 9.47
C ARG A 146 -17.57 -13.48 8.87
N MET A 147 -17.36 -12.82 7.71
CA MET A 147 -16.02 -12.62 7.18
C MET A 147 -15.21 -11.67 8.05
N LEU A 148 -15.83 -10.58 8.53
CA LEU A 148 -15.18 -9.61 9.41
C LEU A 148 -14.81 -10.23 10.76
N ASP A 149 -15.75 -10.92 11.41
CA ASP A 149 -15.55 -11.60 12.69
C ASP A 149 -14.37 -12.57 12.59
N GLN A 150 -14.36 -13.42 11.57
CA GLN A 150 -13.28 -14.38 11.37
C GLN A 150 -11.93 -13.71 11.07
N TRP A 151 -11.93 -12.59 10.33
CA TRP A 151 -10.71 -11.83 10.08
C TRP A 151 -10.16 -11.20 11.36
N LEU A 152 -11.02 -10.72 12.26
CA LEU A 152 -10.63 -10.23 13.58
C LEU A 152 -10.09 -11.38 14.46
N ASP A 153 -10.84 -12.48 14.58
CA ASP A 153 -10.48 -13.66 15.39
C ASP A 153 -9.17 -14.30 14.97
N SER A 154 -8.85 -14.26 13.68
CA SER A 154 -7.60 -14.83 13.13
C SER A 154 -6.43 -13.85 13.15
N GLU A 155 -6.61 -12.67 13.75
CA GLU A 155 -5.67 -11.55 13.75
C GLU A 155 -5.21 -11.19 12.33
N GLY A 156 -6.15 -11.18 11.37
CA GLY A 156 -5.87 -10.91 9.96
C GLY A 156 -5.25 -9.54 9.72
N TYR A 157 -5.46 -8.57 10.62
CA TYR A 157 -4.81 -7.25 10.62
C TYR A 157 -3.29 -7.30 10.89
N LEU A 158 -2.81 -8.42 11.47
CA LEU A 158 -1.39 -8.72 11.65
C LEU A 158 -0.82 -9.61 10.54
N TYR A 159 -1.60 -10.04 9.56
CA TYR A 159 -1.07 -10.82 8.44
C TYR A 159 -0.02 -10.01 7.66
N THR A 160 1.13 -10.61 7.35
CA THR A 160 2.23 -9.91 6.66
C THR A 160 1.89 -9.45 5.24
N GLY A 161 0.85 -10.03 4.62
CA GLY A 161 0.32 -9.59 3.33
C GLY A 161 -0.79 -8.54 3.41
N ALA A 162 -1.28 -8.20 4.61
CA ALA A 162 -2.37 -7.24 4.78
C ALA A 162 -1.88 -5.79 4.78
N HIS A 163 -2.56 -4.93 4.01
CA HIS A 163 -2.29 -3.49 3.93
C HIS A 163 -3.55 -2.72 3.50
N LEU A 164 -3.59 -1.40 3.67
CA LEU A 164 -4.83 -0.61 3.53
C LEU A 164 -5.47 -0.77 2.14
N ARG A 165 -4.64 -0.82 1.09
CA ARG A 165 -5.12 -0.96 -0.30
C ARG A 165 -5.70 -2.33 -0.67
N ASN A 166 -5.46 -3.39 0.12
CA ASN A 166 -6.03 -4.71 -0.14
C ASN A 166 -6.97 -5.19 0.96
N LEU A 167 -7.33 -4.31 1.90
CA LEU A 167 -8.13 -4.65 3.08
C LEU A 167 -9.42 -5.41 2.74
N PRO A 168 -10.24 -5.02 1.72
CA PRO A 168 -11.45 -5.76 1.40
C PRO A 168 -11.18 -7.25 1.13
N TRP A 169 -10.21 -7.53 0.25
CA TRP A 169 -9.85 -8.90 -0.09
C TRP A 169 -9.17 -9.65 1.04
N MET A 170 -8.47 -8.96 1.96
CA MET A 170 -7.90 -9.60 3.14
C MET A 170 -8.98 -10.07 4.11
N ILE A 171 -10.04 -9.28 4.31
CA ILE A 171 -11.19 -9.72 5.11
C ILE A 171 -11.80 -10.99 4.51
N ALA A 172 -12.02 -11.00 3.19
CA ALA A 172 -12.54 -12.20 2.51
C ALA A 172 -11.57 -13.39 2.53
N TYR A 173 -10.26 -13.16 2.37
CA TYR A 173 -9.24 -14.21 2.34
C TYR A 173 -9.09 -14.98 3.67
N PHE A 174 -9.36 -14.30 4.79
CA PHE A 174 -9.43 -14.92 6.10
C PHE A 174 -10.84 -15.38 6.47
N GLY A 175 -11.86 -14.99 5.71
CA GLY A 175 -13.23 -15.41 5.92
C GLY A 175 -13.38 -16.94 5.96
N PRO A 176 -14.37 -17.46 6.71
CA PRO A 176 -14.58 -18.89 6.82
C PRO A 176 -15.12 -19.44 5.49
N ALA A 177 -15.06 -20.77 5.33
CA ALA A 177 -15.85 -21.43 4.30
C ALA A 177 -17.34 -21.18 4.58
N GLN A 178 -18.05 -20.62 3.61
CA GLN A 178 -19.45 -20.22 3.77
C GLN A 178 -20.27 -20.67 2.55
N SER A 179 -21.50 -21.11 2.81
CA SER A 179 -22.43 -21.44 1.73
C SER A 179 -22.90 -20.17 1.02
N LEU A 180 -22.85 -20.19 -0.31
CA LEU A 180 -23.46 -19.16 -1.16
C LEU A 180 -24.98 -19.34 -1.28
N TYR A 181 -25.51 -20.50 -0.90
CA TYR A 181 -26.95 -20.74 -0.90
C TYR A 181 -27.66 -19.88 0.14
N GLY A 182 -28.79 -19.29 -0.23
CA GLY A 182 -29.62 -18.49 0.66
C GLY A 182 -29.00 -17.16 1.09
N GLN A 183 -27.99 -16.66 0.36
CA GLN A 183 -27.45 -15.32 0.58
C GLN A 183 -28.34 -14.28 -0.11
N TYR A 184 -29.45 -13.93 0.54
CA TYR A 184 -30.36 -12.89 0.06
C TYR A 184 -29.80 -11.50 0.41
N VAL A 185 -30.11 -10.51 -0.43
CA VAL A 185 -29.89 -9.07 -0.18
C VAL A 185 -31.24 -8.42 -0.03
#